data_AF-A0A3D2THS6-F1
#
_entry.id   AF-A0A3D2THS6-F1
#
_cell.length_a   1.000
_cell.length_b   1.000
_cell.length_c   1.000
_cell.angle_alpha   90.00
_cell.angle_beta   90.00
_cell.angle_gamma   90.00
#
_symmetry.space_group_name_H-M   'P 1'
#
loop_
_entity.id
_entity.type
_entity.pdbx_description
1 polymer ?
#
loop_
_entity_poly.entity_id
_entity_poly.type
_entity_poly.pdbx_seq_one_letter_code
_entity_poly.pdbx_strand_id
1 'polypeptide(L)'
;YLPPVNGGKPGGTLSILSDGDQLHVSRIADRGPDDVGLVSIRTKDGPATGDRMLLEALSEIDESTFNNIFAIGLSEIQQLGTLSDTKAANWLYRLTSGLDRVSLYDVIQGIRQTRSDLLSAPNPENSQQESRILQLMNRREVLRGEIKQLVQRNRQWSQLEIRIQELDEQVALQEERVRECEQQSRVLECAVGLKPNWRKRAKISTQLQQYDGNIQLPEDAIARLDELQRKVEQHQRDADVLSGQRQQLKEESQRLGINERLMKNCCRIDALGEQRDWLQSLDRQIEDLEAEAGQFEQMLESEQERLGHALGLADSEHLQVISKADLEGLQPQIKDLRAAQKQVEQAQVAFDAQIEYERSIKVKIETSVVGGEHHGLPMDVRETSDLVARLRSRLKVEKRLEQTQSHELELEQQSHELLDEQIMPLATFNWTLAAVVVGALLVGVWLWWPGAPLGSAGPLIALGGLATGIFCFLFKAFIENSAADKLDACQHQMDVVARQIKEAESEKEKLDVELPMTDGSVHIRLQAAEKHLAELENMLPVEAERKQASHETMSAESNLKQAQAAYGKGLARWRTKLVGLGFSEKLDPER
;
A
#
# COMPACT_ATOMS: atom_id res chain seq x y z
N TYR A 1 -62.89 10.01 90.28
CA TYR A 1 -63.87 11.10 90.51
C TYR A 1 -65.09 10.85 89.64
N LEU A 2 -66.32 10.99 90.15
CA LEU A 2 -67.55 10.88 89.35
C LEU A 2 -67.89 12.27 88.76
N PRO A 3 -68.14 12.42 87.43
CA PRO A 3 -68.47 13.72 86.85
C PRO A 3 -69.86 14.20 87.28
N PRO A 4 -70.08 15.51 87.51
CA PRO A 4 -71.36 16.03 87.98
C PRO A 4 -72.44 15.91 86.90
N VAL A 5 -73.55 15.25 87.26
CA VAL A 5 -74.64 14.87 86.35
C VAL A 5 -75.37 16.07 85.71
N ASN A 6 -75.33 17.25 86.34
CA ASN A 6 -76.05 18.46 85.90
C ASN A 6 -75.14 19.61 85.39
N GLY A 7 -73.94 19.32 84.88
CA GLY A 7 -73.12 20.33 84.17
C GLY A 7 -72.46 21.41 85.03
N GLY A 8 -71.95 21.04 86.21
CA GLY A 8 -71.11 21.90 87.07
C GLY A 8 -69.61 21.58 86.97
N LYS A 9 -68.75 22.37 87.62
CA LYS A 9 -67.33 21.99 87.80
C LYS A 9 -67.23 20.80 88.77
N PRO A 10 -66.54 19.70 88.42
CA PRO A 10 -66.33 18.58 89.35
C PRO A 10 -65.55 19.05 90.57
N GLY A 11 -66.11 18.85 91.76
CA GLY A 11 -65.51 19.31 93.00
C GLY A 11 -66.49 19.32 94.17
N GLY A 12 -65.95 19.55 95.36
CA GLY A 12 -66.69 19.61 96.61
C GLY A 12 -66.07 20.62 97.58
N THR A 13 -66.89 21.15 98.48
CA THR A 13 -66.41 21.99 99.58
C THR A 13 -66.74 21.30 100.90
N LEU A 14 -65.72 21.06 101.71
CA LEU A 14 -65.83 20.56 103.08
C LEU A 14 -65.58 21.71 104.04
N SER A 15 -66.35 21.76 105.12
CA SER A 15 -66.13 22.70 106.21
C SER A 15 -65.50 21.94 107.36
N ILE A 16 -64.29 22.30 107.73
CA ILE A 16 -63.55 21.71 108.86
C ILE A 16 -63.62 22.71 110.00
N LEU A 17 -64.05 22.25 111.18
CA LEU A 17 -63.94 23.00 112.43
C LEU A 17 -62.70 22.48 113.16
N SER A 18 -61.69 23.33 113.31
CA SER A 18 -60.48 23.03 114.09
C SER A 18 -60.25 24.19 115.06
N ASP A 19 -60.16 23.90 116.37
CA ASP A 19 -59.85 24.83 117.47
C ASP A 19 -60.49 26.23 117.39
N GLY A 20 -61.77 26.30 117.02
CA GLY A 20 -62.58 27.52 117.01
C GLY A 20 -62.57 28.32 115.70
N ASP A 21 -61.71 27.96 114.74
CA ASP A 21 -61.69 28.54 113.40
C ASP A 21 -62.36 27.61 112.38
N GLN A 22 -63.25 28.21 111.57
CA GLN A 22 -64.00 27.49 110.54
C GLN A 22 -63.24 27.62 109.21
N LEU A 23 -62.66 26.52 108.75
CA LEU A 23 -61.92 26.42 107.49
C LEU A 23 -62.84 25.83 106.42
N HIS A 24 -63.06 26.57 105.34
CA HIS A 24 -63.76 26.03 104.17
C HIS A 24 -62.73 25.55 103.13
N VAL A 25 -62.62 24.23 103.00
CA VAL A 25 -61.73 23.58 102.05
C VAL A 25 -62.52 23.22 100.80
N SER A 26 -62.32 23.96 99.72
CA SER A 26 -62.88 23.66 98.40
C SER A 26 -61.83 23.05 97.51
N ARG A 27 -62.13 21.86 96.96
CA ARG A 27 -61.35 21.23 95.90
C ARG A 27 -62.20 21.22 94.65
N ILE A 28 -61.79 22.01 93.65
CA ILE A 28 -62.50 22.14 92.37
C ILE A 28 -61.50 21.78 91.28
N ALA A 29 -61.83 20.78 90.47
CA ALA A 29 -61.05 20.37 89.31
C ALA A 29 -61.39 21.26 88.11
N ASP A 30 -60.36 21.80 87.44
CA ASP A 30 -60.51 22.77 86.35
C ASP A 30 -60.01 22.21 85.01
N ARG A 31 -59.27 21.09 85.01
CA ARG A 31 -58.70 20.48 83.79
C ARG A 31 -59.07 19.00 83.60
N GLY A 32 -60.28 18.73 83.15
CA GLY A 32 -60.65 17.41 82.62
C GLY A 32 -60.82 16.30 83.67
N PRO A 33 -61.09 15.05 83.23
CA PRO A 33 -61.54 13.95 84.11
C PRO A 33 -60.45 13.37 85.02
N ASP A 34 -59.16 13.58 84.70
CA ASP A 34 -58.01 13.06 85.47
C ASP A 34 -57.35 14.13 86.38
N ASP A 35 -57.88 15.35 86.40
CA ASP A 35 -57.41 16.40 87.31
C ASP A 35 -58.03 16.22 88.70
N VAL A 36 -57.17 16.02 89.70
CA VAL A 36 -57.56 15.83 91.11
C VAL A 36 -58.04 17.15 91.73
N GLY A 37 -57.81 18.29 91.06
CA GLY A 37 -58.30 19.60 91.42
C GLY A 37 -57.47 20.31 92.48
N LEU A 38 -57.41 21.64 92.37
CA LEU A 38 -56.66 22.49 93.30
C LEU A 38 -57.42 22.62 94.62
N VAL A 39 -56.74 22.37 95.74
CA VAL A 39 -57.27 22.67 97.08
C VAL A 39 -57.15 24.17 97.34
N SER A 40 -58.27 24.79 97.67
CA SER A 40 -58.35 26.18 98.08
C SER A 40 -58.99 26.26 99.46
N ILE A 41 -58.37 27.01 100.37
CA ILE A 41 -58.87 27.17 101.74
C ILE A 41 -59.32 28.62 101.90
N ARG A 42 -60.56 28.81 102.35
CA ARG A 42 -61.08 30.13 102.70
C ARG A 42 -61.23 30.24 104.21
N THR A 43 -60.51 31.20 104.78
CA THR A 43 -60.61 31.64 106.18
C THR A 43 -61.38 32.96 106.23
N LYS A 44 -61.83 33.39 107.43
CA LYS A 44 -62.59 34.64 107.61
C LYS A 44 -61.87 35.91 107.12
N ASP A 45 -60.54 35.90 107.03
CA ASP A 45 -59.71 37.07 106.65
C ASP A 45 -59.28 37.12 105.18
N GLY A 46 -59.75 36.21 104.32
CA GLY A 46 -59.52 36.23 102.87
C GLY A 46 -59.10 34.88 102.27
N PRO A 47 -58.98 34.79 100.93
CA PRO A 47 -58.56 33.56 100.25
C PRO A 47 -57.06 33.34 100.42
N ALA A 48 -56.67 32.21 101.02
CA ALA A 48 -55.28 31.78 101.13
C ALA A 48 -55.08 30.46 100.38
N THR A 49 -54.11 30.43 99.45
CA THR A 49 -53.65 29.19 98.82
C THR A 49 -52.61 28.55 99.73
N GLY A 50 -52.87 27.34 100.25
CA GLY A 50 -51.85 26.66 101.05
C GLY A 50 -52.20 25.24 101.49
N ASP A 51 -51.57 24.24 100.86
CA ASP A 51 -51.48 22.87 101.38
C ASP A 51 -50.92 22.83 102.81
N ARG A 52 -50.12 23.83 103.19
CA ARG A 52 -49.53 23.95 104.53
C ARG A 52 -50.57 24.11 105.64
N MET A 53 -51.64 24.89 105.42
CA MET A 53 -52.72 25.02 106.41
C MET A 53 -53.58 23.75 106.48
N LEU A 54 -53.70 23.00 105.38
CA LEU A 54 -54.34 21.69 105.39
C LEU A 54 -53.52 20.69 106.22
N LEU A 55 -52.20 20.68 106.04
CA LEU A 55 -51.29 19.80 106.77
C LEU A 55 -51.35 20.06 108.28
N GLU A 56 -51.37 21.33 108.68
CA GLU A 56 -51.48 21.73 110.08
C GLU A 56 -52.83 21.31 110.69
N ALA A 57 -53.94 21.47 109.94
CA ALA A 57 -55.26 21.00 110.37
C ALA A 57 -55.37 19.46 110.45
N LEU A 58 -54.56 18.73 109.68
CA LEU A 58 -54.46 17.27 109.69
C LEU A 58 -53.36 16.75 110.64
N SER A 59 -52.82 17.60 111.51
CA SER A 59 -51.74 17.26 112.45
C SER A 59 -50.52 16.62 111.79
N GLU A 60 -50.17 17.09 110.58
CA GLU A 60 -49.04 16.63 109.77
C GLU A 60 -49.08 15.14 109.36
N ILE A 61 -50.22 14.47 109.47
CA ILE A 61 -50.37 13.08 109.01
C ILE A 61 -50.69 13.08 107.51
N ASP A 62 -49.79 12.53 106.70
CA ASP A 62 -50.00 12.34 105.28
C ASP A 62 -50.94 11.16 104.99
N GLU A 63 -51.61 11.21 103.84
CA GLU A 63 -52.58 10.18 103.39
C GLU A 63 -51.95 8.77 103.40
N SER A 64 -50.66 8.67 103.06
CA SER A 64 -49.97 7.39 103.01
C SER A 64 -49.75 6.82 104.41
N THR A 65 -49.34 7.63 105.38
CA THR A 65 -49.15 7.19 106.77
C THR A 65 -50.47 6.81 107.43
N PHE A 66 -51.55 7.56 107.18
CA PHE A 66 -52.87 7.20 107.69
C PHE A 66 -53.35 5.85 107.14
N ASN A 67 -53.26 5.66 105.82
CA ASN A 67 -53.67 4.40 105.19
C ASN A 67 -52.79 3.21 105.61
N ASN A 68 -51.49 3.42 105.86
CA ASN A 68 -50.59 2.33 106.24
C ASN A 68 -50.69 1.94 107.72
N ILE A 69 -51.05 2.86 108.63
CA ILE A 69 -51.06 2.59 110.08
C ILE A 69 -52.47 2.32 110.59
N PHE A 70 -53.47 3.08 110.12
CA PHE A 70 -54.80 3.11 110.73
C PHE A 70 -55.91 2.53 109.84
N ALA A 71 -55.68 2.36 108.54
CA ALA A 71 -56.66 1.75 107.66
C ALA A 71 -56.39 0.25 107.48
N ILE A 72 -57.35 -0.58 107.87
CA ILE A 72 -57.45 -1.96 107.40
C ILE A 72 -58.25 -1.92 106.10
N GLY A 73 -57.60 -2.25 104.99
CA GLY A 73 -58.22 -2.27 103.67
C GLY A 73 -59.12 -3.50 103.48
N LEU A 74 -60.22 -3.32 102.74
CA LEU A 74 -61.15 -4.42 102.41
C LEU A 74 -60.43 -5.59 101.70
N SER A 75 -59.38 -5.30 100.93
CA SER A 75 -58.52 -6.27 100.24
C SER A 75 -57.71 -7.16 101.20
N GLU A 76 -57.24 -6.62 102.32
CA GLU A 76 -56.46 -7.36 103.32
C GLU A 76 -57.35 -8.35 104.08
N ILE A 77 -58.57 -7.93 104.42
CA ILE A 77 -59.60 -8.81 105.01
C ILE A 77 -59.99 -9.93 104.03
N GLN A 78 -60.10 -9.61 102.73
CA GLN A 78 -60.48 -10.59 101.72
C GLN A 78 -59.38 -11.63 101.44
N GLN A 79 -58.10 -11.26 101.55
CA GLN A 79 -56.98 -12.20 101.43
C GLN A 79 -56.94 -13.23 102.57
N LEU A 80 -57.25 -12.81 103.80
CA LEU A 80 -57.32 -13.67 104.99
C LEU A 80 -58.25 -14.88 104.81
N GLY A 81 -59.37 -14.72 104.10
CA GLY A 81 -60.34 -15.79 103.84
C GLY A 81 -59.89 -16.85 102.82
N THR A 82 -58.76 -16.65 102.14
CA THR A 82 -58.29 -17.52 101.03
C THR A 82 -57.04 -18.34 101.35
N LEU A 83 -56.44 -18.16 102.53
CA LEU A 83 -55.16 -18.78 102.90
C LEU A 83 -55.34 -20.06 103.74
N SER A 84 -54.55 -21.09 103.46
CA SER A 84 -54.46 -22.34 104.23
C SER A 84 -53.86 -22.14 105.63
N ASP A 85 -54.22 -22.95 106.63
CA ASP A 85 -53.88 -22.79 108.06
C ASP A 85 -52.41 -22.40 108.35
N THR A 86 -51.44 -22.99 107.66
CA THR A 86 -50.00 -22.67 107.84
C THR A 86 -49.62 -21.30 107.29
N LYS A 87 -50.24 -20.87 106.19
CA LYS A 87 -50.04 -19.56 105.58
C LYS A 87 -50.81 -18.48 106.35
N ALA A 88 -51.99 -18.81 106.87
CA ALA A 88 -52.76 -17.92 107.73
C ALA A 88 -52.01 -17.63 109.05
N ALA A 89 -51.41 -18.63 109.69
CA ALA A 89 -50.57 -18.44 110.87
C ALA A 89 -49.34 -17.56 110.59
N ASN A 90 -48.68 -17.73 109.44
CA ASN A 90 -47.56 -16.88 109.02
C ASN A 90 -48.01 -15.44 108.73
N TRP A 91 -49.23 -15.25 108.22
CA TRP A 91 -49.80 -13.94 107.95
C TRP A 91 -50.22 -13.21 109.25
N LEU A 92 -50.76 -13.95 110.23
CA LEU A 92 -50.98 -13.44 111.59
C LEU A 92 -49.66 -13.07 112.28
N TYR A 93 -48.59 -13.85 112.11
CA TYR A 93 -47.25 -13.50 112.61
C TYR A 93 -46.72 -12.21 111.96
N ARG A 94 -46.96 -12.01 110.66
CA ARG A 94 -46.62 -10.76 109.96
C ARG A 94 -47.37 -9.54 110.51
N LEU A 95 -48.68 -9.68 110.74
CA LEU A 95 -49.51 -8.60 111.31
C LEU A 95 -49.16 -8.27 112.76
N THR A 96 -48.85 -9.28 113.57
CA THR A 96 -48.56 -9.09 115.01
C THR A 96 -47.16 -8.57 115.30
N SER A 97 -46.23 -8.67 114.35
CA SER A 97 -44.84 -8.20 114.52
C SER A 97 -44.64 -6.72 114.17
N GLY A 98 -45.69 -5.99 113.74
CA GLY A 98 -45.64 -4.54 113.50
C GLY A 98 -44.69 -4.08 112.38
N LEU A 99 -44.22 -5.00 111.53
CA LEU A 99 -43.30 -4.74 110.43
C LEU A 99 -44.00 -5.08 109.12
N ASP A 100 -44.86 -4.17 108.66
CA ASP A 100 -45.85 -4.40 107.61
C ASP A 100 -45.29 -4.91 106.27
N ARG A 101 -43.99 -4.71 105.94
CA ARG A 101 -43.52 -4.99 104.55
C ARG A 101 -42.15 -5.64 104.36
N VAL A 102 -41.36 -5.90 105.40
CA VAL A 102 -40.06 -6.61 105.25
C VAL A 102 -39.96 -7.70 106.31
N SER A 103 -40.30 -8.93 105.94
CA SER A 103 -40.08 -10.05 106.86
C SER A 103 -38.60 -10.45 106.82
N LEU A 104 -37.97 -10.53 108.00
CA LEU A 104 -36.61 -11.06 108.14
C LEU A 104 -36.49 -12.47 107.54
N TYR A 105 -37.58 -13.22 107.55
CA TYR A 105 -37.66 -14.53 106.91
C TYR A 105 -37.50 -14.45 105.39
N ASP A 106 -38.21 -13.54 104.71
CA ASP A 106 -38.09 -13.33 103.27
C ASP A 106 -36.71 -12.80 102.89
N VAL A 107 -36.10 -11.97 103.73
CA VAL A 107 -34.71 -11.52 103.55
C VAL A 107 -33.74 -12.68 103.71
N ILE A 108 -33.90 -13.54 104.72
CA ILE A 108 -33.05 -14.71 104.93
C ILE A 108 -33.22 -15.73 103.79
N GLN A 109 -34.45 -15.96 103.33
CA GLN A 109 -34.72 -16.82 102.18
C GLN A 109 -34.18 -16.22 100.88
N GLY A 110 -34.34 -14.92 100.67
CA GLY A 110 -33.77 -14.21 99.54
C GLY A 110 -32.23 -14.26 99.55
N ILE A 111 -31.59 -14.12 100.71
CA ILE A 111 -30.13 -14.27 100.87
C ILE A 111 -29.70 -15.71 100.60
N ARG A 112 -30.45 -16.71 101.07
CA ARG A 112 -30.16 -18.12 100.78
C ARG A 112 -30.32 -18.45 99.30
N GLN A 113 -31.35 -17.93 98.66
CA GLN A 113 -31.64 -18.14 97.25
C GLN A 113 -30.64 -17.42 96.35
N THR A 114 -30.30 -16.16 96.65
CA THR A 114 -29.21 -15.46 95.94
C THR A 114 -27.86 -16.13 96.18
N ARG A 115 -27.59 -16.64 97.38
CA ARG A 115 -26.38 -17.44 97.64
C ARG A 115 -26.38 -18.72 96.81
N SER A 116 -27.49 -19.44 96.71
CA SER A 116 -27.58 -20.61 95.84
C SER A 116 -27.41 -20.21 94.37
N ASP A 117 -28.07 -19.19 93.88
CA ASP A 117 -27.98 -18.78 92.47
C ASP A 117 -26.54 -18.34 92.10
N LEU A 118 -25.83 -17.71 93.04
CA LEU A 118 -24.44 -17.27 92.85
C LEU A 118 -23.40 -18.38 93.03
N LEU A 119 -23.62 -19.34 93.94
CA LEU A 119 -22.61 -20.32 94.38
C LEU A 119 -23.01 -21.79 94.19
N SER A 120 -24.14 -22.09 93.52
CA SER A 120 -24.60 -23.48 93.30
C SER A 120 -23.46 -24.33 92.76
N ALA A 121 -23.03 -25.31 93.56
CA ALA A 121 -22.08 -26.30 93.12
C ALA A 121 -22.76 -27.17 92.05
N PRO A 122 -22.05 -27.57 90.99
CA PRO A 122 -22.63 -28.41 89.94
C PRO A 122 -23.04 -29.76 90.55
N ASN A 123 -24.34 -29.95 90.77
CA ASN A 123 -24.91 -31.25 91.11
C ASN A 123 -25.08 -32.06 89.82
N PRO A 124 -24.66 -33.33 89.78
CA PRO A 124 -24.69 -34.14 88.56
C PRO A 124 -26.11 -34.45 88.03
N GLU A 125 -27.16 -34.23 88.83
CA GLU A 125 -28.56 -34.51 88.43
C GLU A 125 -29.32 -33.28 87.89
N ASN A 126 -28.88 -32.05 88.18
CA ASN A 126 -29.50 -30.81 87.71
C ASN A 126 -28.49 -29.97 86.91
N SER A 127 -28.16 -30.42 85.70
CA SER A 127 -27.20 -29.79 84.80
C SER A 127 -27.61 -28.41 84.24
N GLN A 128 -28.79 -27.91 84.59
CA GLN A 128 -29.33 -26.65 84.04
C GLN A 128 -29.08 -25.40 84.89
N GLN A 129 -28.62 -25.52 86.14
CA GLN A 129 -28.28 -24.38 86.97
C GLN A 129 -26.77 -24.31 87.22
N GLU A 130 -26.03 -23.87 86.21
CA GLU A 130 -24.68 -23.35 86.44
C GLU A 130 -24.74 -22.13 87.35
N SER A 131 -23.84 -22.06 88.33
CA SER A 131 -23.73 -20.86 89.17
C SER A 131 -23.55 -19.61 88.31
N ARG A 132 -24.27 -18.54 88.65
CA ARG A 132 -24.25 -17.30 87.86
C ARG A 132 -22.84 -16.72 87.72
N ILE A 133 -21.98 -16.94 88.72
CA ILE A 133 -20.58 -16.53 88.69
C ILE A 133 -19.81 -17.30 87.60
N LEU A 134 -19.98 -18.63 87.50
CA LEU A 134 -19.33 -19.41 86.45
C LEU A 134 -19.81 -19.00 85.05
N GLN A 135 -21.10 -18.73 84.87
CA GLN A 135 -21.63 -18.20 83.60
C GLN A 135 -20.98 -16.86 83.22
N LEU A 136 -20.88 -15.92 84.18
CA LEU A 136 -20.25 -14.62 83.93
C LEU A 136 -18.75 -14.74 83.71
N MET A 137 -18.07 -15.68 84.38
CA MET A 137 -16.66 -15.97 84.16
C MET A 137 -16.43 -16.57 82.77
N ASN A 138 -17.22 -17.56 82.35
CA ASN A 138 -17.20 -18.13 81.01
C ASN A 138 -17.48 -17.05 79.96
N ARG A 139 -18.49 -16.22 80.17
CA ARG A 139 -18.79 -15.10 79.25
C ARG A 139 -17.63 -14.11 79.18
N ARG A 140 -16.96 -13.81 80.29
CA ARG A 140 -15.75 -12.97 80.32
C ARG A 140 -14.61 -13.60 79.55
N GLU A 141 -14.41 -14.91 79.65
CA GLU A 141 -13.37 -15.62 78.90
C GLU A 141 -13.66 -15.64 77.40
N VAL A 142 -14.91 -15.89 76.99
CA VAL A 142 -15.35 -15.80 75.59
C VAL A 142 -15.12 -14.39 75.04
N LEU A 143 -15.57 -13.35 75.75
CA LEU A 143 -15.37 -11.96 75.33
C LEU A 143 -13.88 -11.60 75.25
N ARG A 144 -13.04 -12.10 76.17
CA ARG A 144 -11.58 -11.92 76.08
C ARG A 144 -10.99 -12.64 74.87
N GLY A 145 -11.51 -13.81 74.51
CA GLY A 145 -11.14 -14.54 73.30
C GLY A 145 -11.49 -13.75 72.03
N GLU A 146 -12.72 -13.24 71.95
CA GLU A 146 -13.20 -12.38 70.85
C GLU A 146 -12.34 -11.11 70.72
N ILE A 147 -12.03 -10.43 71.83
CA ILE A 147 -11.14 -9.26 71.82
C ILE A 147 -9.76 -9.63 71.27
N LYS A 148 -9.17 -10.76 71.70
CA LYS A 148 -7.87 -11.21 71.16
C LYS A 148 -7.93 -11.48 69.66
N GLN A 149 -9.00 -12.10 69.17
CA GLN A 149 -9.19 -12.34 67.74
C GLN A 149 -9.35 -11.02 66.96
N LEU A 150 -10.11 -10.07 67.47
CA LEU A 150 -10.28 -8.75 66.85
C LEU A 150 -8.95 -7.99 66.82
N VAL A 151 -8.13 -8.06 67.87
CA VAL A 151 -6.79 -7.47 67.89
C VAL A 151 -5.88 -8.14 66.86
N GLN A 152 -5.94 -9.47 66.69
CA GLN A 152 -5.18 -10.16 65.65
C GLN A 152 -5.63 -9.75 64.25
N ARG A 153 -6.95 -9.65 64.00
CA ARG A 153 -7.48 -9.17 62.73
C ARG A 153 -7.06 -7.73 62.44
N ASN A 154 -7.08 -6.85 63.43
CA ASN A 154 -6.62 -5.47 63.27
C ASN A 154 -5.14 -5.41 62.83
N ARG A 155 -4.27 -6.27 63.39
CA ARG A 155 -2.88 -6.41 62.92
C ARG A 155 -2.77 -6.93 61.49
N GLN A 156 -3.64 -7.86 61.09
CA GLN A 156 -3.69 -8.31 59.70
C GLN A 156 -4.15 -7.20 58.77
N TRP A 157 -5.10 -6.37 59.21
CA TRP A 157 -5.58 -5.23 58.43
C TRP A 157 -4.49 -4.17 58.27
N SER A 158 -3.71 -3.89 59.31
CA SER A 158 -2.57 -2.99 59.17
C SER A 158 -1.47 -3.54 58.25
N GLN A 159 -1.24 -4.85 58.26
CA GLN A 159 -0.33 -5.50 57.30
C GLN A 159 -0.86 -5.42 55.86
N LEU A 160 -2.16 -5.64 55.66
CA LEU A 160 -2.79 -5.51 54.35
C LEU A 160 -2.75 -4.07 53.84
N GLU A 161 -2.95 -3.08 54.71
CA GLU A 161 -2.84 -1.66 54.36
C GLU A 161 -1.44 -1.31 53.85
N ILE A 162 -0.39 -1.74 54.57
CA ILE A 162 1.00 -1.57 54.12
C ILE A 162 1.20 -2.26 52.77
N ARG A 163 0.65 -3.46 52.58
CA ARG A 163 0.79 -4.19 51.32
C ARG A 163 0.05 -3.52 50.16
N ILE A 164 -1.10 -2.91 50.42
CA ILE A 164 -1.83 -2.12 49.42
C ILE A 164 -0.98 -0.91 49.02
N GLN A 165 -0.41 -0.20 49.98
CA GLN A 165 0.47 0.95 49.71
C GLN A 165 1.70 0.54 48.89
N GLU A 166 2.38 -0.57 49.25
CA GLU A 166 3.49 -1.11 48.45
C GLU A 166 3.09 -1.47 47.02
N LEU A 167 1.90 -2.05 46.84
CA LEU A 167 1.40 -2.42 45.52
C LEU A 167 1.01 -1.18 44.70
N ASP A 168 0.41 -0.16 45.33
CA ASP A 168 0.08 1.11 44.67
C ASP A 168 1.33 1.84 44.20
N GLU A 169 2.40 1.84 45.00
CA GLU A 169 3.71 2.37 44.59
C GLU A 169 4.30 1.58 43.41
N GLN A 170 4.19 0.25 43.42
CA GLN A 170 4.64 -0.58 42.31
C GLN A 170 3.83 -0.35 41.03
N VAL A 171 2.51 -0.19 41.15
CA VAL A 171 1.63 0.13 40.02
C VAL A 171 2.01 1.49 39.45
N ALA A 172 2.19 2.51 40.29
CA ALA A 172 2.60 3.85 39.85
C ALA A 172 3.94 3.83 39.10
N LEU A 173 4.94 3.10 39.61
CA LEU A 173 6.23 2.95 38.95
C LEU A 173 6.10 2.25 37.58
N GLN A 174 5.29 1.20 37.49
CA GLN A 174 5.09 0.50 36.21
C GLN A 174 4.31 1.35 35.20
N GLU A 175 3.32 2.12 35.65
CA GLU A 175 2.60 3.07 34.80
C GLU A 175 3.54 4.13 34.23
N GLU A 176 4.49 4.63 35.02
CA GLU A 176 5.51 5.58 34.56
C GLU A 176 6.40 4.94 33.49
N ARG A 177 6.89 3.71 33.70
CA ARG A 177 7.68 2.97 32.70
C ARG A 177 6.91 2.70 31.41
N VAL A 178 5.61 2.38 31.51
CA VAL A 178 4.75 2.21 30.33
C VAL A 178 4.65 3.53 29.57
N ARG A 179 4.43 4.66 30.24
CA ARG A 179 4.37 5.98 29.60
C ARG A 179 5.69 6.33 28.90
N GLU A 180 6.84 6.06 29.52
CA GLU A 180 8.15 6.27 28.88
C GLU A 180 8.32 5.43 27.62
N CYS A 181 7.97 4.14 27.68
CA CYS A 181 8.01 3.24 26.53
C CYS A 181 7.06 3.68 25.41
N GLU A 182 5.84 4.11 25.75
CA GLU A 182 4.87 4.62 24.77
C GLU A 182 5.37 5.90 24.08
N GLN A 183 6.00 6.81 24.84
CA GLN A 183 6.62 8.01 24.27
C GLN A 183 7.74 7.64 23.30
N GLN A 184 8.62 6.70 23.67
CA GLN A 184 9.68 6.21 22.79
C GLN A 184 9.12 5.54 21.53
N SER A 185 8.08 4.71 21.68
CA SER A 185 7.39 4.08 20.55
C SER A 185 6.81 5.12 19.60
N ARG A 186 6.12 6.14 20.13
CA ARG A 186 5.53 7.21 19.33
C ARG A 186 6.58 8.03 18.57
N VAL A 187 7.71 8.31 19.20
CA VAL A 187 8.85 8.99 18.53
C VAL A 187 9.39 8.13 17.39
N LEU A 188 9.55 6.83 17.62
CA LEU A 188 10.01 5.89 16.59
C LEU A 188 8.98 5.73 15.46
N GLU A 189 7.68 5.65 15.75
CA GLU A 189 6.61 5.62 14.75
C GLU A 189 6.62 6.89 13.89
N CYS A 190 6.72 8.07 14.52
CA CYS A 190 6.87 9.33 13.78
C CYS A 190 8.15 9.31 12.91
N ALA A 191 9.27 8.82 13.43
CA ALA A 191 10.51 8.71 12.67
C ALA A 191 10.39 7.74 11.49
N VAL A 192 9.73 6.60 11.66
CA VAL A 192 9.45 5.63 10.59
C VAL A 192 8.51 6.22 9.55
N GLY A 193 7.46 6.95 9.97
CA GLY A 193 6.56 7.66 9.06
C GLY A 193 7.24 8.79 8.28
N LEU A 194 8.23 9.46 8.87
CA LEU A 194 9.01 10.52 8.22
C LEU A 194 10.13 9.97 7.32
N LYS A 195 10.65 8.77 7.59
CA LYS A 195 11.72 8.10 6.82
C LYS A 195 11.49 8.10 5.30
N PRO A 196 10.32 7.76 4.73
CA PRO A 196 10.13 7.80 3.27
C PRO A 196 10.23 9.21 2.71
N ASN A 197 9.67 10.20 3.39
CA ASN A 197 9.74 11.60 2.96
C ASN A 197 11.15 12.17 3.08
N TRP A 198 11.88 11.79 4.13
CA TRP A 198 13.28 12.14 4.30
C TRP A 198 14.15 11.52 3.20
N ARG A 199 13.94 10.24 2.86
CA ARG A 199 14.63 9.59 1.74
C ARG A 199 14.30 10.24 0.40
N LYS A 200 13.04 10.62 0.16
CA LYS A 200 12.65 11.38 -1.04
C LYS A 200 13.38 12.72 -1.10
N ARG A 201 13.40 13.47 0.00
CA ARG A 201 14.13 14.74 0.10
C ARG A 201 15.63 14.56 -0.13
N ALA A 202 16.24 13.53 0.47
CA ALA A 202 17.66 13.23 0.28
C ALA A 202 17.95 12.92 -1.19
N LYS A 203 17.17 12.03 -1.82
CA LYS A 203 17.28 11.71 -3.25
C LYS A 203 17.15 12.97 -4.12
N ILE A 204 16.13 13.80 -3.87
CA ILE A 204 15.92 15.05 -4.60
C ILE A 204 17.10 16.01 -4.38
N SER A 205 17.65 16.10 -3.16
CA SER A 205 18.82 16.94 -2.90
C SER A 205 20.08 16.44 -3.60
N THR A 206 20.27 15.12 -3.67
CA THR A 206 21.38 14.50 -4.40
C THR A 206 21.22 14.73 -5.90
N GLN A 207 19.99 14.58 -6.43
CA GLN A 207 19.68 14.93 -7.82
C GLN A 207 19.96 16.40 -8.09
N LEU A 208 19.49 17.31 -7.22
CA LEU A 208 19.78 18.74 -7.34
C LEU A 208 21.28 19.02 -7.32
N GLN A 209 22.05 18.40 -6.42
CA GLN A 209 23.51 18.54 -6.38
C GLN A 209 24.21 17.99 -7.63
N GLN A 210 23.68 16.96 -8.27
CA GLN A 210 24.20 16.46 -9.54
C GLN A 210 23.96 17.45 -10.69
N TYR A 211 22.88 18.23 -10.62
CA TYR A 211 22.55 19.26 -11.61
C TYR A 211 23.18 20.62 -11.29
N ASP A 212 23.46 20.91 -10.02
CA ASP A 212 24.05 22.17 -9.55
C ASP A 212 25.51 22.26 -10.05
N GLY A 213 25.72 23.12 -11.06
CA GLY A 213 27.02 23.35 -11.70
C GLY A 213 27.23 22.69 -13.07
N ASN A 214 26.47 21.66 -13.43
CA ASN A 214 26.67 20.95 -14.71
C ASN A 214 25.83 21.48 -15.88
N ILE A 215 24.74 22.21 -15.60
CA ILE A 215 23.85 22.71 -16.65
C ILE A 215 23.65 24.21 -16.48
N GLN A 216 24.47 25.02 -17.14
CA GLN A 216 24.17 26.42 -17.38
C GLN A 216 23.10 26.50 -18.46
N LEU A 217 21.83 26.41 -18.06
CA LEU A 217 20.73 26.68 -18.98
C LEU A 217 20.75 28.18 -19.34
N PRO A 218 20.65 28.53 -20.64
CA PRO A 218 20.37 29.90 -21.04
C PRO A 218 19.11 30.41 -20.34
N GLU A 219 19.04 31.70 -20.00
CA GLU A 219 17.87 32.29 -19.32
C GLU A 219 16.56 32.05 -20.13
N ASP A 220 16.65 31.89 -21.45
CA ASP A 220 15.54 31.58 -22.38
C ASP A 220 15.20 30.08 -22.51
N ALA A 221 15.78 29.18 -21.72
CA ALA A 221 15.57 27.74 -21.88
C ALA A 221 14.09 27.33 -21.74
N ILE A 222 13.35 27.98 -20.84
CA ILE A 222 11.92 27.73 -20.63
C ILE A 222 11.12 28.18 -21.87
N ALA A 223 11.41 29.37 -22.38
CA ALA A 223 10.75 29.90 -23.58
C ALA A 223 11.00 29.00 -24.82
N ARG A 224 12.21 28.45 -24.96
CA ARG A 224 12.53 27.49 -26.03
C ARG A 224 11.79 26.16 -25.85
N LEU A 225 11.64 25.69 -24.61
CA LEU A 225 10.88 24.47 -24.31
C LEU A 225 9.39 24.64 -24.62
N ASP A 226 8.80 25.78 -24.25
CA ASP A 226 7.40 26.11 -24.57
C ASP A 226 7.18 26.19 -26.09
N GLU A 227 8.11 26.78 -26.83
CA GLU A 227 8.06 26.83 -28.29
C GLU A 227 8.18 25.44 -28.93
N LEU A 228 9.05 24.58 -28.39
CA LEU A 228 9.16 23.19 -28.83
C LEU A 228 7.88 22.40 -28.51
N GLN A 229 7.28 22.58 -27.33
CA GLN A 229 6.00 21.97 -26.98
C GLN A 229 4.89 22.41 -27.93
N ARG A 230 4.81 23.71 -28.27
CA ARG A 230 3.86 24.21 -29.27
C ARG A 230 4.05 23.56 -30.62
N LYS A 231 5.30 23.40 -31.08
CA LYS A 231 5.60 22.71 -32.34
C LYS A 231 5.20 21.24 -32.30
N VAL A 232 5.45 20.55 -31.19
CA VAL A 232 5.01 19.16 -30.99
C VAL A 232 3.49 19.04 -31.04
N GLU A 233 2.78 19.92 -30.32
CA GLU A 233 1.32 19.97 -30.37
C GLU A 233 0.79 20.27 -31.78
N GLN A 234 1.44 21.17 -32.52
CA GLN A 234 1.08 21.47 -33.90
C GLN A 234 1.27 20.25 -34.80
N HIS A 235 2.42 19.58 -34.74
CA HIS A 235 2.68 18.38 -35.52
C HIS A 235 1.74 17.22 -35.15
N GLN A 236 1.34 17.09 -33.88
CA GLN A 236 0.33 16.11 -33.47
C GLN A 236 -1.03 16.43 -34.09
N ARG A 237 -1.46 17.70 -34.09
CA ARG A 237 -2.70 18.11 -34.77
C ARG A 237 -2.63 17.86 -36.27
N ASP A 238 -1.50 18.17 -36.90
CA ASP A 238 -1.30 17.90 -38.33
C ASP A 238 -1.36 16.40 -38.63
N ALA A 239 -0.77 15.56 -37.77
CA ALA A 239 -0.84 14.11 -37.87
C ALA A 239 -2.27 13.58 -37.71
N ASP A 240 -3.04 14.12 -36.77
CA ASP A 240 -4.44 13.76 -36.56
C ASP A 240 -5.30 14.17 -37.76
N VAL A 241 -5.09 15.37 -38.30
CA VAL A 241 -5.77 15.85 -39.52
C VAL A 241 -5.43 14.95 -40.71
N LEU A 242 -4.16 14.61 -40.92
CA LEU A 242 -3.73 13.68 -41.97
C LEU A 242 -4.30 12.28 -41.77
N SER A 243 -4.43 11.82 -40.52
CA SER A 243 -5.09 10.55 -40.21
C SER A 243 -6.58 10.59 -40.57
N GLY A 244 -7.26 11.70 -40.29
CA GLY A 244 -8.65 11.93 -40.65
C GLY A 244 -8.86 11.97 -42.15
N GLN A 245 -8.02 12.70 -42.89
CA GLN A 245 -8.03 12.75 -44.35
C GLN A 245 -7.80 11.37 -44.98
N ARG A 246 -6.86 10.60 -44.43
CA ARG A 246 -6.60 9.21 -44.89
C ARG A 246 -7.82 8.32 -44.70
N GLN A 247 -8.50 8.45 -43.56
CA GLN A 247 -9.71 7.70 -43.27
C GLN A 247 -10.87 8.11 -44.19
N GLN A 248 -11.04 9.40 -44.45
CA GLN A 248 -12.01 9.92 -45.42
C GLN A 248 -11.73 9.39 -46.83
N LEU A 249 -10.49 9.48 -47.33
CA LEU A 249 -10.10 8.94 -48.63
C LEU A 249 -10.33 7.42 -48.71
N LYS A 250 -10.09 6.70 -47.61
CA LYS A 250 -10.36 5.26 -47.53
C LYS A 250 -11.86 4.99 -47.64
N GLU A 251 -12.70 5.72 -46.91
CA GLU A 251 -14.16 5.62 -47.00
C GLU A 251 -14.68 6.01 -48.39
N GLU A 252 -14.16 7.07 -49.00
CA GLU A 252 -14.47 7.47 -50.37
C GLU A 252 -14.08 6.39 -51.38
N SER A 253 -12.88 5.81 -51.25
CA SER A 253 -12.45 4.70 -52.12
C SER A 253 -13.36 3.47 -51.99
N GLN A 254 -13.81 3.17 -50.77
CA GLN A 254 -14.73 2.06 -50.50
C GLN A 254 -16.13 2.34 -51.05
N ARG A 255 -16.60 3.59 -50.98
CA ARG A 255 -17.88 4.04 -51.54
C ARG A 255 -17.89 4.05 -53.06
N LEU A 256 -16.80 4.53 -53.68
CA LEU A 256 -16.71 4.62 -55.14
C LEU A 256 -16.81 3.24 -55.79
N GLY A 257 -16.33 2.20 -55.11
CA GLY A 257 -16.38 0.82 -55.59
C GLY A 257 -15.60 0.64 -56.89
N ILE A 258 -15.01 -0.53 -57.09
CA ILE A 258 -14.35 -0.80 -58.38
C ILE A 258 -15.46 -1.06 -59.39
N ASN A 259 -15.69 -0.11 -60.30
CA ASN A 259 -16.58 -0.33 -61.43
C ASN A 259 -15.92 -1.36 -62.36
N GLU A 260 -16.27 -2.63 -62.20
CA GLU A 260 -15.65 -3.76 -62.92
C GLU A 260 -15.71 -3.59 -64.44
N ARG A 261 -16.68 -2.85 -64.97
CA ARG A 261 -16.79 -2.58 -66.41
C ARG A 261 -15.71 -1.61 -66.90
N LEU A 262 -15.32 -0.63 -66.08
CA LEU A 262 -14.19 0.25 -66.37
C LEU A 262 -12.88 -0.51 -66.21
N MET A 263 -12.74 -1.32 -65.15
CA MET A 263 -11.51 -2.10 -64.92
C MET A 263 -11.26 -3.14 -66.02
N LYS A 264 -12.30 -3.84 -66.49
CA LYS A 264 -12.18 -4.78 -67.63
C LYS A 264 -11.76 -4.10 -68.93
N ASN A 265 -12.07 -2.81 -69.07
CA ASN A 265 -11.78 -2.03 -70.27
C ASN A 265 -10.63 -1.04 -70.07
N CYS A 266 -9.89 -1.07 -68.95
CA CYS A 266 -8.86 -0.07 -68.64
C CYS A 266 -7.79 -0.03 -69.73
N CYS A 267 -7.23 -1.18 -70.12
CA CYS A 267 -6.22 -1.26 -71.19
C CYS A 267 -6.76 -0.72 -72.54
N ARG A 268 -8.07 -0.81 -72.76
CA ARG A 268 -8.70 -0.32 -73.99
C ARG A 268 -8.94 1.19 -73.93
N ILE A 269 -9.24 1.73 -72.75
CA ILE A 269 -9.36 3.17 -72.51
C ILE A 269 -7.99 3.85 -72.53
N ASP A 270 -6.97 3.22 -71.94
CA ASP A 270 -5.59 3.71 -71.95
C ASP A 270 -5.03 3.72 -73.38
N ALA A 271 -5.27 2.64 -74.15
CA ALA A 271 -4.93 2.61 -75.58
C ALA A 271 -5.65 3.71 -76.39
N LEU A 272 -6.92 4.00 -76.08
CA LEU A 272 -7.64 5.12 -76.70
C LEU A 272 -7.10 6.48 -76.24
N GLY A 273 -6.60 6.57 -75.00
CA GLY A 273 -5.92 7.75 -74.45
C GLY A 273 -4.60 8.03 -75.14
N GLU A 274 -3.77 7.01 -75.38
CA GLU A 274 -2.54 7.10 -76.17
C GLU A 274 -2.83 7.49 -77.63
N GLN A 275 -3.95 7.02 -78.17
CA GLN A 275 -4.41 7.40 -79.51
C GLN A 275 -4.99 8.81 -79.58
N ARG A 276 -5.17 9.52 -78.46
CA ARG A 276 -5.77 10.87 -78.44
C ARG A 276 -4.91 11.89 -79.17
N ASP A 277 -3.61 11.91 -78.90
CA ASP A 277 -2.69 12.86 -79.53
C ASP A 277 -2.51 12.52 -81.01
N TRP A 278 -2.54 11.23 -81.36
CA TRP A 278 -2.58 10.79 -82.74
C TRP A 278 -3.86 11.24 -83.46
N LEU A 279 -5.05 11.03 -82.85
CA LEU A 279 -6.33 11.51 -83.40
C LEU A 279 -6.35 13.03 -83.56
N GLN A 280 -5.80 13.77 -82.59
CA GLN A 280 -5.70 15.23 -82.68
C GLN A 280 -4.72 15.67 -83.78
N SER A 281 -3.62 14.94 -83.97
CA SER A 281 -2.71 15.19 -85.09
C SER A 281 -3.32 14.82 -86.44
N LEU A 282 -4.15 13.77 -86.51
CA LEU A 282 -4.90 13.40 -87.71
C LEU A 282 -5.95 14.45 -88.07
N ASP A 283 -6.68 14.98 -87.09
CA ASP A 283 -7.66 16.05 -87.31
C ASP A 283 -6.96 17.30 -87.86
N ARG A 284 -5.80 17.65 -87.28
CA ARG A 284 -4.98 18.76 -87.78
C ARG A 284 -4.43 18.50 -89.18
N GLN A 285 -4.03 17.26 -89.48
CA GLN A 285 -3.60 16.87 -90.84
C GLN A 285 -4.76 16.91 -91.83
N ILE A 286 -5.99 16.55 -91.42
CA ILE A 286 -7.18 16.67 -92.26
C ILE A 286 -7.45 18.14 -92.55
N GLU A 287 -7.43 19.01 -91.54
CA GLU A 287 -7.58 20.47 -91.72
C GLU A 287 -6.49 21.05 -92.63
N ASP A 288 -5.23 20.65 -92.43
CA ASP A 288 -4.10 21.10 -93.25
C ASP A 288 -4.25 20.60 -94.70
N LEU A 289 -4.65 19.35 -94.91
CA LEU A 289 -4.88 18.76 -96.25
C LEU A 289 -6.12 19.36 -96.94
N GLU A 290 -7.19 19.68 -96.22
CA GLU A 290 -8.35 20.38 -96.76
C GLU A 290 -7.98 21.81 -97.16
N ALA A 291 -7.15 22.50 -96.36
CA ALA A 291 -6.62 23.80 -96.70
C ALA A 291 -5.67 23.76 -97.92
N GLU A 292 -4.79 22.77 -97.99
CA GLU A 292 -3.93 22.52 -99.15
C GLU A 292 -4.76 22.16 -100.39
N ALA A 293 -5.77 21.30 -100.27
CA ALA A 293 -6.67 20.97 -101.38
C ALA A 293 -7.41 22.21 -101.87
N GLY A 294 -7.92 23.06 -100.98
CA GLY A 294 -8.52 24.34 -101.33
C GLY A 294 -7.54 25.30 -102.00
N GLN A 295 -6.28 25.35 -101.55
CA GLN A 295 -5.23 26.13 -102.19
C GLN A 295 -4.85 25.57 -103.55
N PHE A 296 -4.77 24.25 -103.71
CA PHE A 296 -4.51 23.60 -104.99
C PHE A 296 -5.67 23.73 -105.95
N GLU A 297 -6.92 23.70 -105.50
CA GLU A 297 -8.10 23.99 -106.31
C GLU A 297 -8.09 25.44 -106.77
N GLN A 298 -7.83 26.40 -105.89
CA GLN A 298 -7.68 27.81 -106.26
C GLN A 298 -6.49 28.05 -107.19
N MET A 299 -5.37 27.36 -106.95
CA MET A 299 -4.19 27.47 -107.79
C MET A 299 -4.42 26.79 -109.14
N LEU A 300 -5.11 25.65 -109.20
CA LEU A 300 -5.55 25.01 -110.44
C LEU A 300 -6.58 25.85 -111.18
N GLU A 301 -7.51 26.51 -110.51
CA GLU A 301 -8.46 27.41 -111.13
C GLU A 301 -7.72 28.63 -111.70
N SER A 302 -6.79 29.21 -110.94
CA SER A 302 -5.96 30.33 -111.39
C SER A 302 -4.98 29.94 -112.50
N GLU A 303 -4.39 28.74 -112.47
CA GLU A 303 -3.51 28.23 -113.52
C GLU A 303 -4.31 27.65 -114.69
N GLN A 304 -5.55 27.20 -114.54
CA GLN A 304 -6.45 26.90 -115.66
C GLN A 304 -6.92 28.18 -116.34
N GLU A 305 -7.21 29.24 -115.59
CA GLU A 305 -7.50 30.56 -116.13
C GLU A 305 -6.26 31.14 -116.80
N ARG A 306 -5.08 31.02 -116.18
CA ARG A 306 -3.81 31.54 -116.69
C ARG A 306 -3.26 30.72 -117.85
N LEU A 307 -3.29 29.39 -117.83
CA LEU A 307 -2.90 28.51 -118.94
C LEU A 307 -3.98 28.49 -120.03
N GLY A 308 -5.26 28.68 -119.69
CA GLY A 308 -6.32 28.98 -120.65
C GLY A 308 -6.05 30.29 -121.40
N HIS A 309 -5.52 31.31 -120.72
CA HIS A 309 -5.12 32.59 -121.31
C HIS A 309 -3.73 32.59 -121.97
N ALA A 310 -2.77 31.81 -121.48
CA ALA A 310 -1.37 31.86 -121.91
C ALA A 310 -1.00 30.79 -122.92
N LEU A 311 -1.68 29.63 -122.94
CA LEU A 311 -1.31 28.53 -123.81
C LEU A 311 -2.20 28.31 -125.03
N GLY A 312 -3.47 28.75 -125.07
CA GLY A 312 -4.30 28.38 -126.23
C GLY A 312 -4.16 26.90 -126.62
N LEU A 313 -4.12 26.01 -125.60
CA LEU A 313 -3.80 24.58 -125.65
C LEU A 313 -2.39 24.17 -126.16
N ALA A 314 -1.86 23.14 -125.48
CA ALA A 314 -0.98 22.07 -125.98
C ALA A 314 0.56 22.18 -125.83
N ASP A 315 1.11 21.10 -125.25
CA ASP A 315 2.40 20.46 -125.52
C ASP A 315 3.71 20.91 -124.83
N SER A 316 4.09 20.07 -123.84
CA SER A 316 5.27 19.18 -123.85
C SER A 316 6.70 19.67 -123.52
N GLU A 317 7.27 18.96 -122.52
CA GLU A 317 8.57 18.27 -122.51
C GLU A 317 9.90 19.06 -122.62
N HIS A 318 10.80 18.86 -121.63
CA HIS A 318 12.12 18.20 -121.83
C HIS A 318 12.99 18.23 -120.55
N LEU A 319 13.41 17.06 -120.05
CA LEU A 319 14.62 16.90 -119.22
C LEU A 319 15.32 15.55 -119.56
N GLN A 320 16.64 15.56 -119.70
CA GLN A 320 17.49 14.38 -120.00
C GLN A 320 18.34 13.93 -118.80
N VAL A 321 18.74 12.64 -118.80
CA VAL A 321 19.30 11.83 -117.70
C VAL A 321 20.75 11.36 -117.97
N ILE A 322 21.57 11.23 -116.91
CA ILE A 322 22.99 10.79 -116.88
C ILE A 322 23.12 9.25 -116.67
N SER A 323 24.19 8.62 -117.20
CA SER A 323 24.35 7.15 -117.38
C SER A 323 25.01 6.35 -116.23
N LYS A 324 24.77 5.02 -116.21
CA LYS A 324 25.01 4.03 -115.12
C LYS A 324 26.45 3.52 -114.90
N ALA A 325 27.39 3.76 -115.80
CA ALA A 325 28.71 3.10 -115.76
C ALA A 325 29.64 3.62 -114.63
N ASP A 326 29.46 4.88 -114.21
CA ASP A 326 30.31 5.51 -113.19
C ASP A 326 29.93 5.08 -111.74
N LEU A 327 28.74 4.50 -111.56
CA LEU A 327 28.22 4.06 -110.25
C LEU A 327 28.77 2.69 -109.79
N GLU A 328 29.19 1.82 -110.71
CA GLU A 328 29.60 0.45 -110.37
C GLU A 328 31.02 0.36 -109.75
N GLY A 329 31.91 1.32 -110.04
CA GLY A 329 33.27 1.35 -109.48
C GLY A 329 33.36 1.80 -108.01
N LEU A 330 32.34 2.49 -107.50
CA LEU A 330 32.30 3.07 -106.15
C LEU A 330 31.68 2.13 -105.10
N GLN A 331 30.92 1.12 -105.55
CA GLN A 331 30.15 0.21 -104.70
C GLN A 331 30.92 -0.57 -103.61
N PRO A 332 32.10 -1.18 -103.88
CA PRO A 332 32.80 -1.98 -102.86
C PRO A 332 33.40 -1.11 -101.73
N GLN A 333 33.79 0.13 -102.02
CA GLN A 333 34.32 1.03 -100.99
C GLN A 333 33.25 1.63 -100.10
N ILE A 334 32.05 1.87 -100.66
CA ILE A 334 30.88 2.27 -99.88
C ILE A 334 30.49 1.16 -98.90
N LYS A 335 30.63 -0.12 -99.28
CA LYS A 335 30.38 -1.26 -98.38
C LYS A 335 31.37 -1.32 -97.21
N ASP A 336 32.67 -1.13 -97.48
CA ASP A 336 33.70 -1.13 -96.43
C ASP A 336 33.55 0.07 -95.47
N LEU A 337 33.18 1.25 -95.98
CA LEU A 337 32.88 2.43 -95.16
C LEU A 337 31.64 2.21 -94.28
N ARG A 338 30.56 1.65 -94.83
CA ARG A 338 29.35 1.31 -94.05
C ARG A 338 29.61 0.25 -92.99
N ALA A 339 30.46 -0.73 -93.27
CA ALA A 339 30.85 -1.74 -92.28
C ALA A 339 31.67 -1.11 -91.13
N ALA A 340 32.61 -0.22 -91.44
CA ALA A 340 33.38 0.50 -90.43
C ALA A 340 32.51 1.47 -89.61
N GLN A 341 31.54 2.14 -90.24
CA GLN A 341 30.58 3.03 -89.57
C GLN A 341 29.67 2.25 -88.62
N LYS A 342 29.14 1.09 -89.04
CA LYS A 342 28.37 0.20 -88.16
C LYS A 342 29.19 -0.30 -86.96
N GLN A 343 30.49 -0.57 -87.14
CA GLN A 343 31.35 -0.94 -86.02
C GLN A 343 31.59 0.21 -85.04
N VAL A 344 31.69 1.45 -85.52
CA VAL A 344 31.75 2.64 -84.64
C VAL A 344 30.44 2.83 -83.89
N GLU A 345 29.29 2.69 -84.55
CA GLU A 345 27.98 2.81 -83.92
C GLU A 345 27.74 1.72 -82.86
N GLN A 346 28.12 0.47 -83.15
CA GLN A 346 28.06 -0.63 -82.18
C GLN A 346 29.01 -0.42 -80.98
N ALA A 347 30.23 0.08 -81.23
CA ALA A 347 31.18 0.40 -80.16
C ALA A 347 30.72 1.60 -79.31
N GLN A 348 30.04 2.58 -79.92
CA GLN A 348 29.45 3.73 -79.24
C GLN A 348 28.30 3.30 -78.32
N VAL A 349 27.35 2.51 -78.83
CA VAL A 349 26.24 1.97 -78.02
C VAL A 349 26.76 1.11 -76.87
N ALA A 350 27.77 0.27 -77.10
CA ALA A 350 28.37 -0.55 -76.05
C ALA A 350 29.10 0.29 -74.98
N PHE A 351 29.75 1.39 -75.38
CA PHE A 351 30.41 2.31 -74.46
C PHE A 351 29.41 3.11 -73.63
N ASP A 352 28.36 3.66 -74.26
CA ASP A 352 27.31 4.42 -73.59
C ASP A 352 26.55 3.54 -72.59
N ALA A 353 26.25 2.28 -72.94
CA ALA A 353 25.63 1.31 -72.04
C ALA A 353 26.51 1.01 -70.80
N GLN A 354 27.84 0.92 -70.97
CA GLN A 354 28.77 0.68 -69.87
C GLN A 354 28.95 1.92 -68.97
N ILE A 355 28.90 3.13 -69.55
CA ILE A 355 28.87 4.39 -68.77
C ILE A 355 27.59 4.49 -67.95
N GLU A 356 26.43 4.18 -68.53
CA GLU A 356 25.16 4.18 -67.80
C GLU A 356 25.16 3.14 -66.68
N TYR A 357 25.74 1.96 -66.92
CA TYR A 357 25.93 0.94 -65.89
C TYR A 357 26.83 1.43 -64.75
N GLU A 358 28.00 2.02 -65.04
CA GLU A 358 28.90 2.61 -64.04
C GLU A 358 28.22 3.73 -63.23
N ARG A 359 27.45 4.60 -63.90
CA ARG A 359 26.65 5.66 -63.24
C ARG A 359 25.58 5.07 -62.33
N SER A 360 24.89 4.01 -62.76
CA SER A 360 23.86 3.36 -61.95
C SER A 360 24.44 2.76 -60.66
N ILE A 361 25.65 2.20 -60.71
CA ILE A 361 26.36 1.70 -59.53
C ILE A 361 26.81 2.86 -58.64
N LYS A 362 27.34 3.95 -59.19
CA LYS A 362 27.70 5.15 -58.42
C LYS A 362 26.50 5.77 -57.71
N VAL A 363 25.36 5.91 -58.39
CA VAL A 363 24.13 6.43 -57.80
C VAL A 363 23.61 5.51 -56.68
N LYS A 364 23.68 4.18 -56.86
CA LYS A 364 23.33 3.21 -55.80
C LYS A 364 24.24 3.35 -54.57
N ILE A 365 25.52 3.64 -54.75
CA ILE A 365 26.46 3.90 -53.65
C ILE A 365 26.16 5.25 -53.00
N GLU A 366 25.97 6.33 -53.76
CA GLU A 366 25.68 7.66 -53.20
C GLU A 366 24.36 7.70 -52.42
N THR A 367 23.30 7.06 -52.95
CA THR A 367 22.00 6.99 -52.26
C THR A 367 22.04 6.17 -50.96
N SER A 368 22.96 5.22 -50.83
CA SER A 368 23.13 4.42 -49.61
C SER A 368 24.16 5.04 -48.64
N VAL A 369 25.17 5.75 -49.14
CA VAL A 369 26.16 6.49 -48.33
C VAL A 369 25.53 7.71 -47.63
N VAL A 370 24.58 8.40 -48.28
CA VAL A 370 23.88 9.57 -47.68
C VAL A 370 23.02 9.19 -46.46
N GLY A 371 22.63 7.92 -46.31
CA GLY A 371 21.90 7.44 -45.13
C GLY A 371 22.74 7.35 -43.84
N GLY A 372 24.06 7.08 -43.97
CA GLY A 372 24.97 6.92 -42.84
C GLY A 372 25.45 8.25 -42.23
N GLU A 373 25.66 9.26 -43.07
CA GLU A 373 26.19 10.57 -42.67
C GLU A 373 25.25 11.33 -41.72
N HIS A 374 23.93 11.10 -41.82
CA HIS A 374 22.93 11.71 -40.94
C HIS A 374 22.98 11.23 -39.47
N HIS A 375 23.70 10.15 -39.16
CA HIS A 375 23.74 9.56 -37.82
C HIS A 375 25.10 9.71 -37.10
N GLY A 376 26.10 10.32 -37.74
CA GLY A 376 27.44 10.53 -37.13
C GLY A 376 28.19 9.23 -36.82
N LEU A 377 27.91 8.16 -37.56
CA LEU A 377 28.54 6.84 -37.38
C LEU A 377 29.84 6.74 -38.20
N PRO A 378 30.84 5.97 -37.73
CA PRO A 378 32.10 5.77 -38.45
C PRO A 378 31.87 5.13 -39.82
N MET A 379 32.62 5.56 -40.83
CA MET A 379 32.51 5.05 -42.20
C MET A 379 33.34 3.79 -42.44
N ASP A 380 34.32 3.51 -41.57
CA ASP A 380 35.14 2.31 -41.66
C ASP A 380 34.43 1.11 -41.03
N VAL A 381 34.36 0.01 -41.79
CA VAL A 381 33.83 -1.30 -41.33
C VAL A 381 34.50 -1.73 -40.03
N ARG A 382 35.80 -1.46 -39.90
CA ARG A 382 36.61 -1.85 -38.73
C ARG A 382 36.23 -1.04 -37.49
N GLU A 383 36.08 0.26 -37.62
CA GLU A 383 35.68 1.14 -36.50
C GLU A 383 34.23 0.88 -36.07
N THR A 384 33.33 0.62 -37.03
CA THR A 384 31.93 0.25 -36.75
C THR A 384 31.85 -1.12 -36.07
N SER A 385 32.66 -2.09 -36.51
CA SER A 385 32.74 -3.41 -35.87
C SER A 385 33.28 -3.34 -34.44
N ASP A 386 34.31 -2.52 -34.21
CA ASP A 386 34.85 -2.27 -32.87
C ASP A 386 33.82 -1.58 -31.97
N LEU A 387 33.04 -0.63 -32.50
CA LEU A 387 31.93 0.02 -31.78
C LEU A 387 30.83 -0.98 -31.41
N VAL A 388 30.41 -1.84 -32.33
CA VAL A 388 29.42 -2.90 -32.07
C VAL A 388 29.95 -3.88 -31.03
N ALA A 389 31.23 -4.27 -31.10
CA ALA A 389 31.86 -5.14 -30.10
C ALA A 389 31.85 -4.51 -28.70
N ARG A 390 32.15 -3.20 -28.59
CA ARG A 390 32.09 -2.45 -27.32
C ARG A 390 30.66 -2.28 -26.80
N LEU A 391 29.68 -2.04 -27.67
CA LEU A 391 28.28 -1.96 -27.27
C LEU A 391 27.74 -3.32 -26.80
N ARG A 392 28.14 -4.43 -27.46
CA ARG A 392 27.80 -5.79 -27.01
C ARG A 392 28.46 -6.16 -25.70
N SER A 393 29.73 -5.80 -25.49
CA SER A 393 30.41 -6.06 -24.22
C SER A 393 29.73 -5.30 -23.08
N ARG A 394 29.35 -4.03 -23.29
CA ARG A 394 28.59 -3.23 -22.33
C ARG A 394 27.22 -3.83 -22.02
N LEU A 395 26.46 -4.27 -23.04
CA LEU A 395 25.17 -4.95 -22.82
C LEU A 395 25.33 -6.27 -22.06
N LYS A 396 26.40 -7.03 -22.33
CA LYS A 396 26.68 -8.28 -21.61
C LYS A 396 27.01 -8.03 -20.13
N VAL A 397 27.76 -6.96 -19.83
CA VAL A 397 28.06 -6.53 -18.46
C VAL A 397 26.78 -6.08 -17.75
N GLU A 398 25.91 -5.33 -18.41
CA GLU A 398 24.62 -4.88 -17.86
C GLU A 398 23.68 -6.06 -17.55
N LYS A 399 23.56 -7.02 -18.48
CA LYS A 399 22.78 -8.25 -18.24
C LYS A 399 23.36 -9.10 -17.11
N ARG A 400 24.69 -9.18 -17.01
CA ARG A 400 25.37 -9.86 -15.90
C ARG A 400 25.09 -9.17 -14.57
N LEU A 401 25.11 -7.83 -14.54
CA LEU A 401 24.79 -7.01 -13.37
C LEU A 401 23.35 -7.28 -12.90
N GLU A 402 22.39 -7.24 -13.83
CA GLU A 402 20.98 -7.52 -13.55
C GLU A 402 20.77 -8.93 -12.99
N GLN A 403 21.42 -9.93 -13.59
CA GLN A 403 21.41 -11.31 -13.08
C GLN A 403 22.00 -11.41 -11.66
N THR A 404 23.15 -10.76 -11.40
CA THR A 404 23.76 -10.76 -10.06
C THR A 404 22.92 -10.04 -9.02
N GLN A 405 22.26 -8.94 -9.37
CA GLN A 405 21.33 -8.22 -8.49
C GLN A 405 20.08 -9.07 -8.19
N SER A 406 19.58 -9.82 -9.17
CA SER A 406 18.47 -10.74 -8.93
C SER A 406 18.85 -11.88 -7.98
N HIS A 407 20.07 -12.41 -8.09
CA HIS A 407 20.60 -13.39 -7.14
C HIS A 407 20.86 -12.81 -5.75
N GLU A 408 21.27 -11.54 -5.63
CA GLU A 408 21.37 -10.87 -4.33
C GLU A 408 20.02 -10.82 -3.62
N LEU A 409 18.96 -10.43 -4.32
CA LEU A 409 17.60 -10.41 -3.77
C LEU A 409 17.12 -11.80 -3.36
N GLU A 410 17.42 -12.83 -4.16
CA GLU A 410 17.10 -14.22 -3.84
C GLU A 410 17.84 -14.71 -2.59
N LEU A 411 19.13 -14.38 -2.44
CA LEU A 411 19.91 -14.69 -1.25
C LEU A 411 19.44 -13.91 -0.02
N GLU A 412 19.06 -12.64 -0.18
CA GLU A 412 18.50 -11.84 0.92
C GLU A 412 17.19 -12.45 1.43
N GLN A 413 16.33 -12.92 0.52
CA GLN A 413 15.10 -13.63 0.84
C GLN A 413 15.37 -14.97 1.54
N GLN A 414 16.31 -15.77 1.03
CA GLN A 414 16.74 -17.03 1.68
C GLN A 414 17.32 -16.76 3.08
N SER A 415 18.07 -15.67 3.27
CA SER A 415 18.59 -15.30 4.59
C SER A 415 17.46 -14.96 5.57
N HIS A 416 16.41 -14.27 5.11
CA HIS A 416 15.23 -13.98 5.92
C HIS A 416 14.46 -15.26 6.28
N GLU A 417 14.29 -16.18 5.33
CA GLU A 417 13.66 -17.48 5.60
C GLU A 417 14.46 -18.31 6.62
N LEU A 418 15.80 -18.33 6.51
CA LEU A 418 16.67 -19.03 7.47
C LEU A 418 16.68 -18.35 8.86
N LEU A 419 16.59 -17.01 8.91
CA LEU A 419 16.44 -16.26 10.16
C LEU A 419 15.09 -16.55 10.83
N ASP A 420 14.01 -16.66 10.06
CA ASP A 420 12.70 -17.05 10.56
C ASP A 420 12.70 -18.51 11.04
N GLU A 421 13.39 -19.42 10.34
CA GLU A 421 13.53 -20.83 10.74
C GLU A 421 14.38 -21.01 12.02
N GLN A 422 15.30 -20.08 12.29
CA GLN A 422 16.06 -20.03 13.55
C GLN A 422 15.17 -19.72 14.76
N ILE A 423 14.04 -19.04 14.56
CA ILE A 423 13.09 -18.70 15.61
C ILE A 423 12.05 -19.83 15.70
N MET A 424 12.28 -20.80 16.60
CA MET A 424 11.29 -21.87 16.81
C MET A 424 9.89 -21.26 17.11
N PRO A 425 8.82 -21.77 16.47
CA PRO A 425 7.47 -21.37 16.80
C PRO A 425 7.22 -21.56 18.29
N LEU A 426 6.72 -20.52 18.98
CA LEU A 426 6.41 -20.57 20.43
C LEU A 426 5.56 -21.80 20.79
N ALA A 427 4.73 -22.30 19.87
CA ALA A 427 3.95 -23.51 20.04
C ALA A 427 4.80 -24.79 20.18
N THR A 428 5.79 -25.04 19.33
CA THR A 428 6.63 -26.25 19.40
C THR A 428 7.55 -26.20 20.61
N PHE A 429 8.05 -25.02 20.97
CA PHE A 429 8.77 -24.79 22.22
C PHE A 429 7.91 -25.11 23.45
N ASN A 430 6.64 -24.67 23.48
CA ASN A 430 5.75 -24.95 24.59
C ASN A 430 5.41 -26.44 24.74
N TRP A 431 5.21 -27.18 23.63
CA TRP A 431 4.95 -28.62 23.67
C TRP A 431 6.17 -29.43 24.15
N THR A 432 7.37 -29.05 23.72
CA THR A 432 8.62 -29.69 24.17
C THR A 432 8.92 -29.39 25.63
N LEU A 433 8.72 -28.13 26.08
CA LEU A 433 8.80 -27.75 27.49
C LEU A 433 7.78 -28.52 28.34
N ALA A 434 6.53 -28.62 27.88
CA ALA A 434 5.47 -29.36 28.57
C ALA A 434 5.83 -30.85 28.71
N ALA A 435 6.38 -31.49 27.67
CA ALA A 435 6.81 -32.89 27.74
C ALA A 435 7.92 -33.10 28.78
N VAL A 436 8.90 -32.19 28.86
CA VAL A 436 9.97 -32.23 29.86
C VAL A 436 9.42 -32.00 31.28
N VAL A 437 8.52 -31.03 31.46
CA VAL A 437 7.90 -30.73 32.76
C VAL A 437 7.05 -31.90 33.26
N VAL A 438 6.26 -32.54 32.37
CA VAL A 438 5.48 -33.73 32.69
C VAL A 438 6.39 -34.91 33.05
N GLY A 439 7.48 -35.10 32.30
CA GLY A 439 8.50 -36.10 32.62
C GLY A 439 9.13 -35.87 34.00
N ALA A 440 9.50 -34.64 34.33
CA ALA A 440 10.08 -34.27 35.62
C ALA A 440 9.07 -34.43 36.78
N LEU A 441 7.80 -34.08 36.57
CA LEU A 441 6.72 -34.29 37.54
C LEU A 441 6.51 -35.78 37.84
N LEU A 442 6.51 -36.63 36.81
CA LEU A 442 6.38 -38.08 36.99
C LEU A 442 7.55 -38.67 37.80
N VAL A 443 8.77 -38.17 37.59
CA VAL A 443 9.94 -38.53 38.40
C VAL A 443 9.78 -38.07 39.86
N GLY A 444 9.30 -36.84 40.08
CA GLY A 444 9.05 -36.30 41.42
C GLY A 444 7.98 -37.07 42.19
N VAL A 445 6.88 -37.45 41.53
CA VAL A 445 5.80 -38.27 42.11
C VAL A 445 6.31 -39.66 42.49
N TRP A 446 7.16 -40.27 41.65
CA TRP A 446 7.80 -41.54 41.97
C TRP A 446 8.74 -41.45 43.19
N LEU A 447 9.54 -40.37 43.29
CA LEU A 447 10.49 -40.18 44.39
C LEU A 447 9.79 -39.99 45.74
N TRP A 448 8.64 -39.33 45.75
CA TRP A 448 7.91 -39.00 46.99
C TRP A 448 6.98 -40.12 47.46
N TRP A 449 6.52 -40.98 46.54
CA TRP A 449 5.64 -42.12 46.86
C TRP A 449 6.17 -43.45 46.26
N PRO A 450 6.95 -44.25 47.03
CA PRO A 450 7.51 -45.51 46.55
C PRO A 450 6.47 -46.65 46.35
N GLY A 451 5.18 -46.40 46.63
CA GLY A 451 4.07 -47.34 46.47
C GLY A 451 3.08 -47.02 45.34
N ALA A 452 3.40 -46.06 44.46
CA ALA A 452 2.55 -45.69 43.33
C ALA A 452 2.33 -46.86 42.33
N PRO A 453 1.22 -46.89 41.57
CA PRO A 453 0.83 -48.03 40.70
C PRO A 453 1.76 -48.31 39.50
N LEU A 454 2.90 -47.61 39.39
CA LEU A 454 3.88 -47.79 38.31
C LEU A 454 4.90 -48.92 38.53
N GLY A 455 4.90 -49.60 39.69
CA GLY A 455 5.67 -50.84 39.91
C GLY A 455 7.19 -50.74 39.69
N SER A 456 7.85 -51.89 39.53
CA SER A 456 9.31 -52.02 39.32
C SER A 456 9.84 -51.36 38.03
N ALA A 457 8.95 -50.83 37.19
CA ALA A 457 9.27 -50.11 35.96
C ALA A 457 9.50 -48.60 36.16
N GLY A 458 9.28 -48.06 37.37
CA GLY A 458 9.53 -46.65 37.70
C GLY A 458 10.91 -46.10 37.29
N PRO A 459 12.03 -46.84 37.50
CA PRO A 459 13.35 -46.41 37.07
C PRO A 459 13.48 -46.30 35.54
N LEU A 460 12.83 -47.19 34.78
CA LEU A 460 12.86 -47.16 33.30
C LEU A 460 12.08 -45.98 32.74
N ILE A 461 10.97 -45.61 33.38
CA ILE A 461 10.15 -44.46 32.98
C ILE A 461 10.88 -43.14 33.30
N ALA A 462 11.57 -43.07 34.45
CA ALA A 462 12.42 -41.94 34.81
C ALA A 462 13.60 -41.77 33.83
N LEU A 463 14.26 -42.86 33.47
CA LEU A 463 15.36 -42.87 32.50
C LEU A 463 14.85 -42.51 31.10
N GLY A 464 13.65 -42.96 30.72
CA GLY A 464 12.98 -42.58 29.48
C GLY A 464 12.64 -41.09 29.39
N GLY A 465 12.17 -40.49 30.48
CA GLY A 465 11.90 -39.03 30.57
C GLY A 465 13.16 -38.18 30.47
N LEU A 466 14.26 -38.59 31.13
CA LEU A 466 15.55 -37.92 31.00
C LEU A 466 16.15 -38.10 29.59
N ALA A 467 16.06 -39.31 29.03
CA ALA A 467 16.55 -39.58 27.68
C ALA A 467 15.80 -38.78 26.61
N THR A 468 14.48 -38.63 26.74
CA THR A 468 13.68 -37.78 25.82
C THR A 468 14.00 -36.30 25.98
N GLY A 469 14.22 -35.81 27.20
CA GLY A 469 14.67 -34.43 27.42
C GLY A 469 16.05 -34.15 26.80
N ILE A 470 17.01 -35.05 27.01
CA ILE A 470 18.35 -34.96 26.41
C ILE A 470 18.27 -35.05 24.89
N PHE A 471 17.47 -35.98 24.35
CA PHE A 471 17.28 -36.12 22.91
C PHE A 471 16.66 -34.86 22.29
N CYS A 472 15.66 -34.25 22.94
CA CYS A 472 15.03 -33.03 22.46
C CYS A 472 15.99 -31.83 22.50
N PHE A 473 16.81 -31.72 23.54
CA PHE A 473 17.86 -30.71 23.65
C PHE A 473 18.94 -30.88 22.57
N LEU A 474 19.40 -32.11 22.33
CA LEU A 474 20.38 -32.40 21.28
C LEU A 474 19.80 -32.18 19.88
N PHE A 475 18.55 -32.56 19.66
CA PHE A 475 17.83 -32.31 18.40
C PHE A 475 17.67 -30.81 18.13
N LYS A 476 17.34 -30.03 19.17
CA LYS A 476 17.31 -28.56 19.12
C LYS A 476 18.67 -27.99 18.76
N ALA A 477 19.72 -28.35 19.49
CA ALA A 477 21.08 -27.87 19.24
C ALA A 477 21.58 -28.23 17.84
N PHE A 478 21.18 -29.40 17.32
CA PHE A 478 21.51 -29.84 15.97
C PHE A 478 20.81 -28.99 14.89
N ILE A 479 19.53 -28.68 15.07
CA ILE A 479 18.79 -27.79 14.15
C ILE A 479 19.37 -26.38 14.18
N GLU A 480 19.64 -25.85 15.38
CA GLU A 480 20.23 -24.51 15.54
C GLU A 480 21.61 -24.41 14.91
N ASN A 481 22.49 -25.39 15.12
CA ASN A 481 23.80 -25.41 14.46
C ASN A 481 23.67 -25.55 12.94
N SER A 482 22.79 -26.42 12.45
CA SER A 482 22.61 -26.59 11.00
C SER A 482 22.02 -25.34 10.34
N ALA A 483 21.14 -24.62 11.03
CA ALA A 483 20.61 -23.33 10.56
C ALA A 483 21.68 -22.24 10.59
N ALA A 484 22.51 -22.19 11.65
CA ALA A 484 23.63 -21.26 11.76
C ALA A 484 24.67 -21.49 10.65
N ASP A 485 25.07 -22.74 10.39
CA ASP A 485 26.02 -23.09 9.32
C ASP A 485 25.49 -22.68 7.93
N LYS A 486 24.17 -22.84 7.69
CA LYS A 486 23.53 -22.41 6.44
C LYS A 486 23.48 -20.88 6.33
N LEU A 487 23.25 -20.19 7.43
CA LEU A 487 23.21 -18.73 7.47
C LEU A 487 24.60 -18.13 7.24
N ASP A 488 25.64 -18.68 7.86
CA ASP A 488 27.03 -18.29 7.61
C ASP A 488 27.43 -18.52 6.14
N ALA A 489 27.03 -19.65 5.56
CA ALA A 489 27.23 -19.92 4.14
C ALA A 489 26.50 -18.93 3.23
N CYS A 490 25.26 -18.57 3.56
CA CYS A 490 24.46 -17.57 2.83
C CYS A 490 25.10 -16.17 2.91
N GLN A 491 25.54 -15.75 4.11
CA GLN A 491 26.26 -14.49 4.30
C GLN A 491 27.55 -14.45 3.47
N HIS A 492 28.33 -15.53 3.45
CA HIS A 492 29.54 -15.59 2.64
C HIS A 492 29.23 -15.50 1.13
N GLN A 493 28.15 -16.11 0.68
CA GLN A 493 27.69 -15.98 -0.71
C GLN A 493 27.24 -14.56 -1.04
N MET A 494 26.53 -13.88 -0.13
CA MET A 494 26.16 -12.47 -0.28
C MET A 494 27.39 -11.56 -0.41
N ASP A 495 28.42 -11.78 0.41
CA ASP A 495 29.69 -11.03 0.32
C ASP A 495 30.39 -11.22 -1.04
N VAL A 496 30.39 -12.45 -1.56
CA VAL A 496 30.96 -12.76 -2.88
C VAL A 496 30.16 -12.09 -4.00
N VAL A 497 28.84 -12.14 -3.95
CA VAL A 497 27.96 -11.50 -4.94
C VAL A 497 28.12 -9.98 -4.89
N ALA A 498 28.17 -9.38 -3.70
CA ALA A 498 28.40 -7.94 -3.53
C ALA A 498 29.75 -7.50 -4.13
N ARG A 499 30.81 -8.30 -3.98
CA ARG A 499 32.10 -8.04 -4.66
C ARG A 499 31.98 -8.13 -6.18
N GLN A 500 31.27 -9.15 -6.69
CA GLN A 500 31.06 -9.30 -8.14
C GLN A 500 30.24 -8.15 -8.74
N ILE A 501 29.24 -7.65 -8.01
CA ILE A 501 28.46 -6.46 -8.41
C ILE A 501 29.39 -5.26 -8.49
N LYS A 502 30.20 -5.01 -7.46
CA LYS A 502 31.13 -3.88 -7.45
C LYS A 502 32.18 -3.98 -8.58
N GLU A 503 32.69 -5.17 -8.86
CA GLU A 503 33.58 -5.41 -10.00
C GLU A 503 32.87 -5.12 -11.33
N ALA A 504 31.66 -5.63 -11.53
CA ALA A 504 30.86 -5.40 -12.74
C ALA A 504 30.44 -3.93 -12.91
N GLU A 505 30.13 -3.20 -11.84
CA GLU A 505 29.89 -1.76 -11.86
C GLU A 505 31.15 -1.00 -12.28
N SER A 506 32.32 -1.39 -11.79
CA SER A 506 33.59 -0.78 -12.20
C SER A 506 33.94 -1.05 -13.67
N GLU A 507 33.62 -2.24 -14.18
CA GLU A 507 33.76 -2.58 -15.61
C GLU A 507 32.80 -1.75 -16.46
N LYS A 508 31.55 -1.59 -16.01
CA LYS A 508 30.56 -0.73 -16.65
C LYS A 508 31.03 0.73 -16.69
N GLU A 509 31.54 1.26 -15.58
CA GLU A 509 32.03 2.65 -15.51
C GLU A 509 33.21 2.88 -16.47
N LYS A 510 34.14 1.93 -16.58
CA LYS A 510 35.23 1.99 -17.58
C LYS A 510 34.70 2.03 -19.01
N LEU A 511 33.71 1.19 -19.33
CA LEU A 511 33.08 1.15 -20.65
C LEU A 511 32.23 2.41 -20.95
N ASP A 512 31.56 2.96 -19.94
CA ASP A 512 30.76 4.19 -20.05
C ASP A 512 31.66 5.44 -20.16
N VAL A 513 32.90 5.43 -19.62
CA VAL A 513 33.89 6.51 -19.84
C VAL A 513 34.44 6.48 -21.28
N GLU A 514 34.64 5.29 -21.84
CA GLU A 514 35.09 5.13 -23.24
C GLU A 514 34.00 5.48 -24.27
N LEU A 515 32.73 5.46 -23.87
CA LEU A 515 31.57 5.78 -24.69
C LEU A 515 30.88 7.03 -24.12
N PRO A 516 31.14 8.26 -24.60
CA PRO A 516 30.46 9.46 -24.07
C PRO A 516 28.93 9.32 -24.27
N MET A 517 28.26 8.92 -23.20
CA MET A 517 26.84 8.58 -23.18
C MET A 517 26.01 9.86 -23.27
N THR A 518 25.27 10.02 -24.37
CA THR A 518 24.14 10.95 -24.47
C THR A 518 22.87 10.12 -24.37
N ASP A 519 22.26 10.20 -23.18
CA ASP A 519 20.92 9.78 -22.74
C ASP A 519 20.01 9.10 -23.79
N GLY A 520 20.35 7.86 -24.16
CA GLY A 520 19.57 7.04 -25.08
C GLY A 520 19.83 5.57 -24.81
N SER A 521 18.81 4.72 -24.96
CA SER A 521 18.94 3.29 -24.68
C SER A 521 20.01 2.66 -25.57
N VAL A 522 21.03 2.04 -24.94
CA VAL A 522 22.14 1.36 -25.62
C VAL A 522 21.64 0.33 -26.63
N HIS A 523 20.48 -0.27 -26.37
CA HIS A 523 19.80 -1.17 -27.30
C HIS A 523 19.47 -0.52 -28.65
N ILE A 524 19.00 0.73 -28.67
CA ILE A 524 18.66 1.44 -29.92
C ILE A 524 19.94 1.79 -30.70
N ARG A 525 20.99 2.24 -30.01
CA ARG A 525 22.29 2.51 -30.66
C ARG A 525 22.97 1.22 -31.16
N LEU A 526 22.86 0.11 -30.43
CA LEU A 526 23.35 -1.19 -30.89
C LEU A 526 22.61 -1.63 -32.15
N GLN A 527 21.27 -1.54 -32.16
CA GLN A 527 20.47 -1.93 -33.32
C GLN A 527 20.74 -1.03 -34.53
N ALA A 528 20.95 0.27 -34.31
CA ALA A 528 21.35 1.21 -35.35
C ALA A 528 22.76 0.90 -35.89
N ALA A 529 23.73 0.61 -35.00
CA ALA A 529 25.09 0.28 -35.38
C ALA A 529 25.20 -1.08 -36.08
N GLU A 530 24.42 -2.09 -35.68
CA GLU A 530 24.35 -3.39 -36.35
C GLU A 530 23.73 -3.26 -37.75
N LYS A 531 22.68 -2.44 -37.88
CA LYS A 531 22.08 -2.15 -39.19
C LYS A 531 23.06 -1.41 -40.10
N HIS A 532 23.79 -0.43 -39.57
CA HIS A 532 24.81 0.30 -40.32
C HIS A 532 25.99 -0.60 -40.71
N LEU A 533 26.43 -1.51 -39.83
CA LEU A 533 27.47 -2.49 -40.14
C LEU A 533 27.01 -3.45 -41.25
N ALA A 534 25.78 -3.97 -41.18
CA ALA A 534 25.22 -4.82 -42.22
C ALA A 534 25.07 -4.07 -43.56
N GLU A 535 24.68 -2.79 -43.52
CA GLU A 535 24.68 -1.93 -44.69
C GLU A 535 26.10 -1.81 -45.27
N LEU A 536 27.11 -1.46 -44.47
CA LEU A 536 28.52 -1.36 -44.88
C LEU A 536 29.10 -2.68 -45.44
N GLU A 537 28.79 -3.82 -44.83
CA GLU A 537 29.21 -5.14 -45.31
C GLU A 537 28.59 -5.49 -46.67
N ASN A 538 27.34 -5.07 -46.90
CA ASN A 538 26.68 -5.21 -48.20
C ASN A 538 27.28 -4.28 -49.27
N MET A 539 28.03 -3.23 -48.89
CA MET A 539 28.71 -2.32 -49.84
C MET A 539 30.01 -2.90 -50.38
N LEU A 540 30.71 -3.75 -49.62
CA LEU A 540 31.97 -4.38 -50.03
C LEU A 540 31.89 -5.12 -51.39
N PRO A 541 30.86 -5.95 -51.67
CA PRO A 541 30.71 -6.55 -52.99
C PRO A 541 30.39 -5.52 -54.09
N VAL A 542 29.64 -4.47 -53.77
CA VAL A 542 29.29 -3.39 -54.73
C VAL A 542 30.52 -2.56 -55.11
N GLU A 543 31.47 -2.36 -54.18
CA GLU A 543 32.76 -1.73 -54.49
C GLU A 543 33.64 -2.62 -55.38
N ALA A 544 33.59 -3.94 -55.20
CA ALA A 544 34.25 -4.88 -56.09
C ALA A 544 33.63 -4.85 -57.50
N GLU A 545 32.30 -4.82 -57.59
CA GLU A 545 31.56 -4.64 -58.85
C GLU A 545 31.89 -3.31 -59.52
N ARG A 546 32.03 -2.21 -58.76
CA ARG A 546 32.46 -0.91 -59.29
C ARG A 546 33.85 -0.98 -59.92
N LYS A 547 34.81 -1.65 -59.27
CA LYS A 547 36.17 -1.80 -59.82
C LYS A 547 36.14 -2.61 -61.12
N GLN A 548 35.32 -3.66 -61.17
CA GLN A 548 35.13 -4.46 -62.38
C GLN A 548 34.48 -3.64 -63.50
N ALA A 549 33.37 -2.94 -63.21
CA ALA A 549 32.68 -2.07 -64.17
C ALA A 549 33.60 -0.96 -64.71
N SER A 550 34.45 -0.38 -63.86
CA SER A 550 35.45 0.62 -64.28
C SER A 550 36.53 0.04 -65.21
N HIS A 551 36.94 -1.21 -65.02
CA HIS A 551 37.83 -1.89 -65.96
C HIS A 551 37.14 -2.18 -67.30
N GLU A 552 35.86 -2.54 -67.27
CA GLU A 552 35.05 -2.78 -68.47
C GLU A 552 34.79 -1.48 -69.27
N THR A 553 34.55 -0.35 -68.60
CA THR A 553 34.41 0.96 -69.28
C THR A 553 35.71 1.41 -69.94
N MET A 554 36.87 1.23 -69.28
CA MET A 554 38.17 1.51 -69.90
C MET A 554 38.46 0.61 -71.11
N SER A 555 38.05 -0.66 -71.05
CA SER A 555 38.17 -1.60 -72.20
C SER A 555 37.28 -1.17 -73.37
N ALA A 556 36.03 -0.77 -73.10
CA ALA A 556 35.10 -0.27 -74.09
C ALA A 556 35.58 1.05 -74.74
N GLU A 557 36.16 1.97 -73.96
CA GLU A 557 36.76 3.21 -74.45
C GLU A 557 37.91 2.94 -75.44
N SER A 558 38.77 1.98 -75.11
CA SER A 558 39.86 1.54 -76.00
C SER A 558 39.31 0.98 -77.32
N ASN A 559 38.25 0.16 -77.27
CA ASN A 559 37.62 -0.42 -78.47
C ASN A 559 36.98 0.65 -79.37
N LEU A 560 36.34 1.65 -78.78
CA LEU A 560 35.77 2.80 -79.49
C LEU A 560 36.86 3.62 -80.20
N LYS A 561 37.97 3.90 -79.53
CA LYS A 561 39.14 4.58 -80.14
C LYS A 561 39.72 3.78 -81.32
N GLN A 562 39.78 2.45 -81.21
CA GLN A 562 40.24 1.59 -82.30
C GLN A 562 39.27 1.58 -83.50
N ALA A 563 37.96 1.53 -83.25
CA ALA A 563 36.93 1.58 -84.30
C ALA A 563 36.93 2.93 -85.03
N GLN A 564 37.04 4.04 -84.30
CA GLN A 564 37.17 5.39 -84.88
C GLN A 564 38.43 5.53 -85.74
N ALA A 565 39.56 4.97 -85.30
CA ALA A 565 40.79 4.93 -86.08
C ALA A 565 40.66 4.09 -87.36
N ALA A 566 39.89 3.00 -87.33
CA ALA A 566 39.59 2.18 -88.51
C ALA A 566 38.69 2.90 -89.52
N TYR A 567 37.65 3.60 -89.04
CA TYR A 567 36.78 4.44 -89.86
C TYR A 567 37.55 5.59 -90.53
N GLY A 568 38.42 6.28 -89.79
CA GLY A 568 39.29 7.33 -90.33
C GLY A 568 40.23 6.83 -91.44
N LYS A 569 40.78 5.62 -91.29
CA LYS A 569 41.58 4.96 -92.35
C LYS A 569 40.73 4.62 -93.58
N GLY A 570 39.47 4.21 -93.40
CA GLY A 570 38.52 3.96 -94.50
C GLY A 570 38.16 5.24 -95.28
N LEU A 571 37.92 6.34 -94.56
CA LEU A 571 37.59 7.65 -95.13
C LEU A 571 38.76 8.23 -95.93
N ALA A 572 39.99 8.06 -95.43
CA ALA A 572 41.20 8.43 -96.18
C ALA A 572 41.33 7.63 -97.50
N ARG A 573 41.03 6.32 -97.51
CA ARG A 573 41.06 5.49 -98.72
C ARG A 573 39.99 5.85 -99.75
N TRP A 574 38.81 6.30 -99.29
CA TRP A 574 37.73 6.80 -100.14
C TRP A 574 38.12 8.13 -100.81
N ARG A 575 38.65 9.08 -100.03
CA ARG A 575 39.13 10.37 -100.56
C ARG A 575 40.22 10.19 -101.62
N THR A 576 41.19 9.30 -101.40
CA THR A 576 42.24 9.00 -102.38
C THR A 576 41.67 8.44 -103.69
N LYS A 577 40.59 7.66 -103.67
CA LYS A 577 39.95 7.15 -104.90
C LYS A 577 39.05 8.16 -105.60
N LEU A 578 38.33 9.01 -104.87
CA LEU A 578 37.55 10.11 -105.47
C LEU A 578 38.46 11.08 -106.24
N VAL A 579 39.61 11.43 -105.66
CA VAL A 579 40.64 12.25 -106.34
C VAL A 579 41.21 11.55 -107.58
N GLY A 580 41.36 10.22 -107.54
CA GLY A 580 41.78 9.41 -108.69
C GLY A 580 40.76 9.31 -109.84
N LEU A 581 39.48 9.61 -109.58
CA LEU A 581 38.37 9.58 -110.56
C LEU A 581 37.94 10.98 -111.03
N GLY A 582 38.59 12.05 -110.55
CA GLY A 582 38.29 13.43 -110.98
C GLY A 582 37.05 14.06 -110.33
N PHE A 583 36.50 13.44 -109.28
CA PHE A 583 35.38 13.98 -108.52
C PHE A 583 35.84 14.95 -107.42
N SER A 584 34.99 15.92 -107.05
CA SER A 584 35.32 16.88 -106.00
C SER A 584 35.47 16.20 -104.64
N GLU A 585 36.43 16.65 -103.84
CA GLU A 585 36.81 16.10 -102.52
C GLU A 585 35.68 16.19 -101.46
N LYS A 586 34.57 16.87 -101.79
CA LYS A 586 33.41 17.11 -100.92
C LYS A 586 32.23 16.17 -101.17
N LEU A 587 32.39 15.13 -101.99
CA LEU A 587 31.32 14.16 -102.21
C LEU A 587 31.15 13.26 -100.97
N ASP A 588 30.04 13.51 -100.28
CA ASP A 588 29.59 12.71 -99.14
C ASP A 588 29.31 11.29 -99.63
N PRO A 589 29.79 10.24 -98.95
CA PRO A 589 29.57 8.85 -99.35
C PRO A 589 28.10 8.39 -99.26
N GLU A 590 27.16 9.29 -98.92
CA GLU A 590 25.74 9.03 -98.75
C GLU A 590 24.82 9.74 -99.76
N ARG A 591 25.32 10.68 -100.59
CA ARG A 591 24.56 11.39 -101.63
C ARG A 591 25.16 11.16 -103.00
#